data_AF-A0A2G9RBB7-F1
#
_entry.id   AF-A0A2G9RBB7-F1
#
_cell.length_a   1.000
_cell.length_b   1.000
_cell.length_c   1.000
_cell.angle_alpha   90.00
_cell.angle_beta   90.00
_cell.angle_gamma   90.00
#
_symmetry.space_group_name_H-M   'P 1'
#
loop_
_entity.id
_entity.type
_entity.pdbx_description
1 polymer ?
#
loop_
_entity_poly.entity_id
_entity_poly.type
_entity_poly.pdbx_seq_one_letter_code
_entity_poly.pdbx_strand_id
1 'polypeptide(L)'
;RLRDLDGISKSLKYYKESYLTLDSWIRQIEETQSKLQDSMSDSKALSKQLDQQKMLISEIEMKQSKVDECQKYSEQYSLAIKDYELQLMTYRALVDSHQKSPMKRRRFQSSSDVVVQEYMDLKTRYNALMTLINQFIKFSGETLKRLEEEEVQKQNEINGFILHNKISFFPKELFKILSI
;
A
#
# COMPACT_ATOMS: atom_id res chain seq x y z
N ARG A 1 0.83 -41.38 0.91
CA ARG A 1 1.83 -40.91 -0.09
C ARG A 1 1.17 -40.23 -1.28
N LEU A 2 0.43 -40.92 -2.17
CA LEU A 2 -0.27 -40.24 -3.28
C LEU A 2 -1.33 -39.22 -2.80
N ARG A 3 -2.07 -39.56 -1.73
CA ARG A 3 -3.05 -38.66 -1.10
C ARG A 3 -2.41 -37.39 -0.51
N ASP A 4 -1.22 -37.52 0.07
CA ASP A 4 -0.49 -36.39 0.65
C ASP A 4 0.01 -35.43 -0.44
N LEU A 5 0.52 -36.00 -1.54
CA LEU A 5 0.95 -35.21 -2.71
C LEU A 5 -0.21 -34.50 -3.41
N ASP A 6 -1.38 -35.13 -3.51
CA ASP A 6 -2.59 -34.50 -4.05
C ASP A 6 -3.04 -33.31 -3.18
N GLY A 7 -3.05 -33.49 -1.85
CA GLY A 7 -3.35 -32.42 -0.90
C GLY A 7 -2.37 -31.25 -1.00
N ILE A 8 -1.07 -31.53 -1.12
CA ILE A 8 0.00 -30.53 -1.30
C ILE A 8 -0.16 -29.79 -2.63
N SER A 9 -0.46 -30.51 -3.72
CA SER A 9 -0.68 -29.90 -5.04
C SER A 9 -1.88 -28.94 -5.00
N LYS A 10 -2.95 -29.35 -4.33
CA LYS A 10 -4.16 -28.54 -4.14
C LYS A 10 -3.89 -27.29 -3.30
N SER A 11 -3.18 -27.40 -2.19
CA SER A 11 -2.84 -26.23 -1.36
C SER A 11 -1.91 -25.27 -2.08
N LEU A 12 -0.94 -25.77 -2.86
CA LEU A 12 -0.08 -24.94 -3.70
C LEU A 12 -0.89 -24.15 -4.73
N LYS A 13 -1.86 -24.81 -5.38
CA LYS A 13 -2.72 -24.17 -6.37
C LYS A 13 -3.50 -23.00 -5.76
N TYR A 14 -4.13 -23.21 -4.60
CA TYR A 14 -4.87 -22.14 -3.92
C TYR A 14 -3.97 -20.96 -3.51
N TYR A 15 -2.77 -21.24 -3.00
CA TYR A 15 -1.80 -20.20 -2.70
C TYR A 15 -1.44 -19.39 -3.96
N LYS A 16 -1.08 -20.06 -5.07
CA LYS A 16 -0.67 -19.39 -6.30
C LYS A 16 -1.79 -18.54 -6.91
N GLU A 17 -3.02 -19.04 -6.92
CA GLU A 17 -4.17 -18.28 -7.45
C GLU A 17 -4.43 -17.02 -6.61
N SER A 18 -4.40 -17.14 -5.29
CA SER A 18 -4.56 -16.01 -4.37
C SER A 18 -3.42 -15.00 -4.51
N TYR A 19 -2.17 -15.49 -4.54
CA TYR A 19 -0.96 -14.69 -4.72
C TYR A 19 -1.00 -13.89 -6.01
N LEU A 20 -1.25 -14.54 -7.16
CA LEU A 20 -1.23 -13.88 -8.48
C LEU A 20 -2.32 -12.82 -8.59
N THR A 21 -3.50 -13.09 -8.02
CA THR A 21 -4.60 -12.13 -8.00
C THR A 21 -4.21 -10.88 -7.21
N LEU A 22 -3.60 -11.06 -6.04
CA LEU A 22 -3.18 -9.95 -5.19
C LEU A 22 -1.97 -9.19 -5.79
N ASP A 23 -0.98 -9.90 -6.33
CA ASP A 23 0.19 -9.33 -6.99
C ASP A 23 -0.21 -8.48 -8.19
N SER A 24 -1.10 -8.98 -9.06
CA SER A 24 -1.60 -8.23 -10.21
C SER A 24 -2.29 -6.94 -9.77
N TRP A 25 -3.11 -6.99 -8.71
CA TRP A 25 -3.78 -5.80 -8.20
C TRP A 25 -2.79 -4.80 -7.61
N ILE A 26 -1.83 -5.26 -6.79
CA ILE A 26 -0.77 -4.40 -6.23
C ILE A 26 -0.01 -3.70 -7.35
N ARG A 27 0.42 -4.42 -8.39
CA ARG A 27 1.14 -3.84 -9.54
C ARG A 27 0.32 -2.78 -10.27
N GLN A 28 -0.98 -3.00 -10.45
CA GLN A 28 -1.87 -2.01 -11.06
C GLN A 28 -1.95 -0.72 -10.24
N ILE A 29 -2.04 -0.84 -8.92
CA ILE A 29 -2.02 0.32 -8.03
C ILE A 29 -0.65 1.01 -8.07
N GLU A 30 0.45 0.27 -7.97
CA GLU A 30 1.82 0.83 -8.07
C GLU A 30 2.03 1.61 -9.38
N GLU A 31 1.60 1.05 -10.52
CA GLU A 31 1.70 1.72 -11.82
C GLU A 31 0.83 2.99 -11.88
N THR A 32 -0.37 2.93 -11.33
CA THR A 32 -1.28 4.09 -11.25
C THR A 32 -0.66 5.20 -10.39
N GLN A 33 -0.07 4.84 -9.24
CA GLN A 33 0.61 5.79 -8.35
C GLN A 33 1.83 6.43 -9.01
N SER A 34 2.64 5.64 -9.75
CA SER A 34 3.80 6.16 -10.47
C SER A 34 3.40 7.24 -11.49
N LYS A 35 2.30 7.04 -12.23
CA LYS A 35 1.83 8.02 -13.23
C LYS A 35 1.25 9.29 -12.61
N LEU A 36 0.72 9.22 -11.39
CA LEU A 36 0.15 10.37 -10.68
C LEU A 36 1.22 11.34 -10.14
N GLN A 37 2.41 10.82 -9.82
CA GLN A 37 3.52 11.65 -9.33
C GLN A 37 4.03 12.63 -10.40
N ASP A 38 3.89 12.28 -11.68
CA ASP A 38 4.34 13.11 -12.82
C ASP A 38 3.41 14.31 -13.12
N SER A 39 2.21 14.39 -12.51
CA SER A 39 1.16 15.38 -12.88
C SER A 39 0.86 16.47 -11.83
N MET A 40 1.71 16.68 -10.82
CA MET A 40 1.42 17.53 -9.65
C MET A 40 1.69 19.05 -9.84
N SER A 41 1.06 19.72 -10.81
CA SER A 41 1.35 21.15 -11.08
C SER A 41 0.34 22.16 -10.51
N ASP A 42 -0.94 21.79 -10.30
CA ASP A 42 -2.00 22.76 -9.97
C ASP A 42 -2.84 22.42 -8.72
N SER A 43 -3.22 23.42 -7.92
CA SER A 43 -4.01 23.26 -6.67
C SER A 43 -5.37 22.55 -6.88
N LYS A 44 -6.07 22.86 -7.98
CA LYS A 44 -7.31 22.14 -8.34
C LYS A 44 -7.05 20.68 -8.73
N ALA A 45 -5.92 20.39 -9.37
CA ALA A 45 -5.53 19.01 -9.69
C ALA A 45 -5.17 18.25 -8.40
N LEU A 46 -4.51 18.91 -7.45
CA LEU A 46 -4.16 18.34 -6.15
C LEU A 46 -5.39 17.95 -5.32
N SER A 47 -6.42 18.81 -5.29
CA SER A 47 -7.70 18.50 -4.62
C SER A 47 -8.35 17.23 -5.18
N LYS A 48 -8.44 17.14 -6.52
CA LYS A 48 -9.00 15.96 -7.19
C LYS A 48 -8.17 14.69 -6.94
N GLN A 49 -6.84 14.81 -6.97
CA GLN A 49 -5.95 13.69 -6.64
C GLN A 49 -6.16 13.23 -5.19
N LEU A 50 -6.33 14.15 -4.25
CA LEU A 50 -6.54 13.82 -2.84
C LEU A 50 -7.83 13.01 -2.62
N ASP A 51 -8.91 13.35 -3.32
CA ASP A 51 -10.16 12.57 -3.26
C ASP A 51 -10.01 11.17 -3.87
N GLN A 52 -9.28 11.04 -4.98
CA GLN A 52 -8.96 9.73 -5.56
C GLN A 52 -8.15 8.85 -4.58
N GLN A 53 -7.19 9.45 -3.86
CA GLN A 53 -6.35 8.71 -2.90
C GLN A 53 -7.13 8.27 -1.66
N LYS A 54 -8.09 9.08 -1.19
CA LYS A 54 -9.02 8.67 -0.11
C LYS A 54 -9.84 7.45 -0.51
N MET A 55 -10.36 7.42 -1.74
CA MET A 55 -11.09 6.26 -2.25
C MET A 55 -10.19 5.02 -2.34
N LEU A 56 -8.93 5.21 -2.76
CA LEU A 56 -7.96 4.13 -2.85
C LEU A 56 -7.60 3.53 -1.49
N ILE A 57 -7.57 4.32 -0.41
CA ILE A 57 -7.41 3.79 0.96
C ILE A 57 -8.51 2.79 1.29
N SER A 58 -9.77 3.15 1.03
CA SER A 58 -10.88 2.26 1.30
C SER A 58 -10.77 0.97 0.48
N GLU A 59 -10.31 1.05 -0.78
CA GLU A 59 -10.05 -0.13 -1.59
C GLU A 59 -8.94 -1.02 -0.99
N ILE A 60 -7.83 -0.42 -0.54
CA ILE A 60 -6.72 -1.14 0.10
C ILE A 60 -7.20 -1.84 1.37
N GLU A 61 -7.93 -1.14 2.23
CA GLU A 61 -8.50 -1.71 3.46
C GLU A 61 -9.41 -2.90 3.16
N MET A 62 -10.23 -2.83 2.11
CA MET A 62 -11.05 -3.95 1.67
C MET A 62 -10.22 -5.17 1.19
N LYS A 63 -9.03 -4.94 0.64
CA LYS A 63 -8.11 -6.02 0.23
C LYS A 63 -7.41 -6.71 1.38
N GLN A 64 -7.43 -6.17 2.61
CA GLN A 64 -6.85 -6.82 3.78
C GLN A 64 -7.34 -8.27 3.94
N SER A 65 -8.64 -8.50 3.76
CA SER A 65 -9.22 -9.85 3.81
C SER A 65 -8.60 -10.83 2.82
N LYS A 66 -8.18 -10.35 1.64
CA LYS A 66 -7.51 -11.14 0.61
C LYS A 66 -6.04 -11.37 0.92
N VAL A 67 -5.37 -10.42 1.57
CA VAL A 67 -4.02 -10.60 2.13
C VAL A 67 -4.02 -11.70 3.19
N ASP A 68 -4.99 -11.65 4.11
CA ASP A 68 -5.14 -12.64 5.18
C ASP A 68 -5.47 -14.05 4.63
N GLU A 69 -6.32 -14.12 3.59
CA GLU A 69 -6.60 -15.37 2.87
C GLU A 69 -5.35 -15.94 2.18
N CYS A 70 -4.57 -15.08 1.50
CA CYS A 70 -3.31 -15.48 0.88
C CYS A 70 -2.30 -15.99 1.93
N GLN A 71 -2.24 -15.34 3.10
CA GLN A 71 -1.41 -15.78 4.22
C GLN A 71 -1.76 -17.21 4.64
N LYS A 72 -3.05 -17.45 4.87
CA LYS A 72 -3.55 -18.74 5.30
C LYS A 72 -3.19 -19.84 4.30
N TYR A 73 -3.33 -19.60 3.00
CA TYR A 73 -2.93 -20.57 1.99
C TYR A 73 -1.42 -20.82 1.94
N SER A 74 -0.60 -19.76 2.10
CA SER A 74 0.86 -19.88 2.22
C SER A 74 1.25 -20.77 3.40
N GLU A 75 0.68 -20.53 4.57
CA GLU A 75 0.92 -21.30 5.79
C GLU A 75 0.47 -22.76 5.64
N GLN A 76 -0.70 -23.00 5.07
CA GLN A 76 -1.23 -24.36 4.82
C GLN A 76 -0.34 -25.16 3.87
N TYR A 77 0.09 -24.57 2.76
CA TYR A 77 1.05 -25.22 1.85
C TYR A 77 2.38 -25.49 2.53
N SER A 78 2.91 -24.47 3.24
CA SER A 78 4.21 -24.53 3.89
C SER A 78 4.27 -25.63 4.96
N LEU A 79 3.21 -25.80 5.74
CA LEU A 79 3.07 -26.86 6.72
C LEU A 79 3.03 -28.24 6.05
N ALA A 80 2.17 -28.40 5.03
CA ALA A 80 2.01 -29.67 4.32
C ALA A 80 3.32 -30.15 3.67
N ILE A 81 4.11 -29.23 3.10
CA ILE A 81 5.44 -29.53 2.57
C ILE A 81 6.41 -29.95 3.66
N LYS A 82 6.49 -29.20 4.78
CA LYS A 82 7.41 -29.52 5.87
C LYS A 82 7.12 -30.91 6.47
N ASP A 83 5.84 -31.24 6.64
CA ASP A 83 5.43 -32.57 7.12
C ASP A 83 5.83 -33.67 6.14
N TYR A 84 5.65 -33.45 4.83
CA TYR A 84 6.06 -34.41 3.81
C TYR A 84 7.58 -34.59 3.73
N GLU A 85 8.34 -33.50 3.80
CA GLU A 85 9.80 -33.51 3.84
C GLU A 85 10.32 -34.26 5.08
N LEU A 86 9.70 -34.04 6.23
CA LEU A 86 10.00 -34.75 7.47
C LEU A 86 9.70 -36.25 7.34
N GLN A 87 8.54 -36.63 6.79
CA GLN A 87 8.19 -38.03 6.54
C GLN A 87 9.21 -38.72 5.61
N LEU A 88 9.66 -38.03 4.56
CA LEU A 88 10.71 -38.54 3.67
C LEU A 88 12.04 -38.70 4.40
N MET A 89 12.41 -37.76 5.25
CA MET A 89 13.63 -37.84 6.06
C MET A 89 13.58 -39.02 7.04
N THR A 90 12.45 -39.22 7.73
CA THR A 90 12.24 -40.34 8.66
C THR A 90 12.28 -41.68 7.93
N TYR A 91 11.60 -41.78 6.78
CA TYR A 91 11.64 -42.99 5.96
C TYR A 91 13.05 -43.31 5.47
N ARG A 92 13.80 -42.30 5.01
CA ARG A 92 15.21 -42.47 4.61
C ARG A 92 16.06 -42.94 5.79
N ALA A 93 15.94 -42.32 6.95
CA ALA A 93 16.67 -42.74 8.15
C ALA A 93 16.36 -44.19 8.56
N LEU A 94 15.10 -44.62 8.41
CA LEU A 94 14.70 -46.01 8.64
C LEU A 94 15.32 -46.96 7.61
N VAL A 95 15.35 -46.59 6.32
CA VAL A 95 15.98 -47.43 5.29
C VAL A 95 17.50 -47.49 5.49
N ASP A 96 18.13 -46.35 5.77
CA ASP A 96 19.57 -46.24 6.03
C ASP A 96 19.98 -47.03 7.28
N SER A 97 19.15 -47.14 8.31
CA SER A 97 19.46 -47.98 9.47
C SER A 97 19.49 -49.48 9.14
N HIS A 98 18.77 -49.89 8.08
CA HIS A 98 18.78 -51.26 7.58
C HIS A 98 19.87 -51.51 6.52
N GLN A 99 20.43 -50.45 5.91
CA GLN A 99 21.45 -50.52 4.86
C GLN A 99 22.79 -49.94 5.37
N LYS A 100 23.85 -50.75 5.49
CA LYS A 100 25.19 -50.34 6.00
C LYS A 100 25.97 -49.35 5.09
N SER A 101 25.32 -48.40 4.41
CA SER A 101 25.99 -47.47 3.50
C SER A 101 25.69 -46.01 3.85
N PRO A 102 26.71 -45.20 4.20
CA PRO A 102 26.52 -43.78 4.49
C PRO A 102 26.43 -42.97 3.19
N MET A 103 25.23 -42.51 2.81
CA MET A 103 25.08 -41.55 1.71
C MET A 103 25.23 -40.09 2.21
N LYS A 104 26.21 -39.35 1.67
CA LYS A 104 26.42 -37.91 1.94
C LYS A 104 25.22 -37.07 1.45
N ARG A 105 24.82 -36.09 2.26
CA ARG A 105 23.68 -35.19 1.97
C ARG A 105 24.14 -33.82 1.45
N ARG A 106 23.41 -33.29 0.46
CA ARG A 106 23.40 -31.87 0.10
C ARG A 106 22.11 -31.25 0.66
N ARG A 107 22.19 -30.11 1.34
CA ARG A 107 21.00 -29.37 1.82
C ARG A 107 20.33 -28.73 0.60
N PHE A 108 19.07 -29.07 0.34
CA PHE A 108 18.25 -28.43 -0.69
C PHE A 108 17.38 -27.37 0.01
N GLN A 109 17.20 -26.20 -0.60
CA GLN A 109 16.27 -25.18 -0.08
C GLN A 109 14.86 -25.78 -0.11
N SER A 110 14.13 -25.74 1.01
CA SER A 110 12.76 -26.27 1.04
C SER A 110 11.87 -25.40 0.17
N SER A 111 10.93 -26.00 -0.57
CA SER A 111 9.94 -25.24 -1.34
C SER A 111 9.00 -24.43 -0.42
N SER A 112 8.88 -24.83 0.85
CA SER A 112 8.19 -24.09 1.90
C SER A 112 8.82 -22.71 2.11
N ASP A 113 10.15 -22.64 2.15
CA ASP A 113 10.87 -21.39 2.42
C ASP A 113 10.67 -20.36 1.29
N VAL A 114 10.60 -20.85 0.04
CA VAL A 114 10.33 -20.00 -1.13
C VAL A 114 8.95 -19.35 -1.03
N VAL A 115 7.92 -20.14 -0.74
CA VAL A 115 6.53 -19.65 -0.64
C VAL A 115 6.34 -18.69 0.55
N VAL A 116 7.02 -18.96 1.67
CA VAL A 116 7.02 -18.03 2.81
C VAL A 116 7.63 -16.70 2.39
N GLN A 117 8.78 -16.72 1.71
CA GLN A 117 9.44 -15.48 1.30
C GLN A 117 8.63 -14.70 0.26
N GLU A 118 8.09 -15.37 -0.76
CA GLU A 118 7.24 -14.73 -1.77
C GLU A 118 6.04 -14.02 -1.13
N TYR A 119 5.37 -14.66 -0.16
CA TYR A 119 4.28 -14.02 0.57
C TYR A 119 4.74 -12.82 1.40
N MET A 120 5.88 -12.92 2.09
CA MET A 120 6.41 -11.81 2.88
C MET A 120 6.76 -10.60 2.02
N ASP A 121 7.33 -10.83 0.84
CA ASP A 121 7.63 -9.78 -0.13
C ASP A 121 6.34 -9.12 -0.66
N LEU A 122 5.31 -9.92 -0.95
CA LEU A 122 3.98 -9.41 -1.35
C LEU A 122 3.33 -8.56 -0.25
N LYS A 123 3.35 -9.05 1.00
CA LYS A 123 2.81 -8.33 2.17
C LYS A 123 3.56 -7.02 2.41
N THR A 124 4.87 -7.03 2.22
CA THR A 124 5.72 -5.84 2.34
C THR A 124 5.31 -4.77 1.33
N ARG A 125 5.09 -5.13 0.06
CA ARG A 125 4.61 -4.18 -0.96
C ARG A 125 3.22 -3.65 -0.66
N TYR A 126 2.29 -4.50 -0.23
CA TYR A 126 0.95 -4.07 0.20
C TYR A 126 1.02 -3.03 1.34
N ASN A 127 1.82 -3.29 2.38
CA ASN A 127 1.99 -2.36 3.50
C ASN A 127 2.68 -1.05 3.08
N ALA A 128 3.63 -1.13 2.14
CA ALA A 128 4.28 0.04 1.57
C ALA A 128 3.28 0.91 0.80
N LEU A 129 2.39 0.34 0.00
CA LEU A 129 1.30 1.06 -0.67
C LEU A 129 0.39 1.76 0.33
N MET A 130 -0.08 1.04 1.35
CA MET A 130 -0.93 1.61 2.39
C MET A 130 -0.26 2.80 3.08
N THR A 131 1.03 2.66 3.41
CA THR A 131 1.83 3.73 4.02
C THR A 131 1.98 4.92 3.08
N LEU A 132 2.35 4.68 1.82
CA LEU A 132 2.58 5.70 0.80
C LEU A 132 1.33 6.58 0.61
N ILE A 133 0.17 5.95 0.50
CA ILE A 133 -1.08 6.67 0.22
C ILE A 133 -1.55 7.46 1.45
N ASN A 134 -1.43 6.89 2.65
CA ASN A 134 -1.70 7.63 3.89
C ASN A 134 -0.80 8.87 4.02
N GLN A 135 0.49 8.73 3.72
CA GLN A 135 1.43 9.85 3.73
C GLN A 135 1.09 10.89 2.67
N PHE A 136 0.72 10.46 1.46
CA PHE A 136 0.29 11.37 0.40
C PHE A 136 -0.91 12.20 0.83
N ILE A 137 -1.97 11.58 1.35
CA ILE A 137 -3.19 12.29 1.77
C ILE A 137 -2.87 13.31 2.87
N LYS A 138 -2.06 12.91 3.85
CA LYS A 138 -1.65 13.80 4.93
C LYS A 138 -0.89 15.01 4.39
N PHE A 139 0.17 14.79 3.62
CA PHE A 139 1.03 15.87 3.11
C PHE A 139 0.31 16.78 2.12
N SER A 140 -0.43 16.20 1.17
CA SER A 140 -1.18 16.95 0.17
C SER A 140 -2.32 17.74 0.82
N GLY A 141 -2.98 17.19 1.85
CA GLY A 141 -4.00 17.90 2.62
C GLY A 141 -3.44 19.09 3.40
N GLU A 142 -2.30 18.92 4.07
CA GLU A 142 -1.59 20.03 4.74
C GLU A 142 -1.13 21.10 3.74
N THR A 143 -0.67 20.70 2.56
CA THR A 143 -0.24 21.63 1.50
C THR A 143 -1.40 22.44 0.94
N LEU A 144 -2.54 21.80 0.66
CA LEU A 144 -3.73 22.47 0.16
C LEU A 144 -4.27 23.48 1.18
N LYS A 145 -4.30 23.13 2.47
CA LYS A 145 -4.69 24.06 3.53
C LYS A 145 -3.80 25.31 3.59
N ARG A 146 -2.48 25.16 3.47
CA ARG A 146 -1.55 26.31 3.42
C ARG A 146 -1.80 27.20 2.20
N LEU A 147 -2.02 26.61 1.02
CA LEU A 147 -2.31 27.36 -0.20
C LEU A 147 -3.62 28.17 -0.08
N GLU A 148 -4.65 27.60 0.55
CA GLU A 148 -5.91 28.31 0.81
C GLU A 148 -5.72 29.48 1.80
N GLU A 149 -4.94 29.28 2.87
CA GLU A 149 -4.61 30.32 3.83
C GLU A 149 -3.84 31.49 3.19
N GLU A 150 -2.86 31.20 2.32
CA GLU A 150 -2.11 32.21 1.57
C GLU A 150 -3.01 33.04 0.62
N GLU A 151 -3.95 32.39 -0.09
CA GLU A 151 -4.89 33.08 -0.98
C GLU A 151 -5.85 33.99 -0.20
N VAL A 152 -6.34 33.54 0.96
CA VAL A 152 -7.17 34.37 1.85
C VAL A 152 -6.37 35.58 2.36
N GLN A 153 -5.11 35.38 2.71
CA GLN A 153 -4.26 36.48 3.20
C GLN A 153 -4.01 37.52 2.11
N LYS A 154 -3.66 37.10 0.88
CA LYS A 154 -3.53 38.02 -0.27
C LYS A 154 -4.83 38.78 -0.54
N GLN A 155 -5.98 38.10 -0.49
CA GLN A 155 -7.27 38.75 -0.71
C GLN A 155 -7.58 39.79 0.37
N ASN A 156 -7.25 39.50 1.63
CA ASN A 156 -7.41 40.44 2.74
C ASN A 156 -6.47 41.65 2.60
N GLU A 157 -5.23 41.45 2.17
CA GLU A 157 -4.28 42.54 1.88
C GLU A 157 -4.78 43.45 0.75
N ILE A 158 -5.27 42.88 -0.35
CA ILE A 158 -5.88 43.63 -1.45
C ILE A 158 -7.10 44.43 -0.97
N ASN A 159 -8.00 43.79 -0.22
CA ASN A 159 -9.19 44.44 0.32
C ASN A 159 -8.81 45.58 1.27
N GLY A 160 -7.80 45.38 2.11
CA GLY A 160 -7.25 46.41 3.00
C GLY A 160 -6.66 47.60 2.23
N PHE A 161 -5.91 47.34 1.16
CA PHE A 161 -5.36 48.39 0.29
C PHE A 161 -6.47 49.19 -0.41
N ILE A 162 -7.53 48.52 -0.89
CA ILE A 162 -8.70 49.17 -1.49
C ILE A 162 -9.44 50.02 -0.46
N LEU A 163 -9.65 49.50 0.75
CA LEU A 163 -10.27 50.25 1.87
C LEU A 163 -9.44 51.48 2.25
N HIS A 164 -8.13 51.32 2.40
CA HIS A 164 -7.23 52.42 2.71
C HIS A 164 -7.27 53.52 1.64
N ASN A 165 -7.21 53.15 0.35
CA ASN A 165 -7.33 54.11 -0.75
C ASN A 165 -8.72 54.76 -0.86
N LYS A 166 -9.80 54.04 -0.55
CA LYS A 166 -11.13 54.63 -0.48
C LYS A 166 -11.22 55.68 0.61
N ILE A 167 -10.69 55.39 1.81
CA ILE A 167 -10.68 56.33 2.94
C ILE A 167 -9.82 57.57 2.64
N SER A 168 -8.65 57.40 2.00
CA SER A 168 -7.78 58.53 1.65
C SER A 168 -8.37 59.45 0.57
N PHE A 169 -9.29 58.94 -0.26
CA PHE A 169 -9.98 59.69 -1.31
C PHE A 169 -11.33 60.30 -0.86
N PHE A 170 -11.77 60.05 0.39
CA PHE A 170 -12.95 60.73 0.92
C PHE A 170 -12.69 62.25 0.99
N PRO A 171 -13.54 63.10 0.37
CA PRO A 171 -13.35 64.54 0.39
C PRO A 171 -13.34 65.06 1.83
N LYS A 172 -12.24 65.70 2.25
CA LYS A 172 -12.10 66.32 3.59
C LYS A 172 -13.23 67.33 3.91
N GLU A 173 -13.92 67.83 2.89
CA GLU A 173 -15.06 68.74 3.02
C GLU A 173 -16.32 68.09 3.64
N LEU A 174 -16.49 66.76 3.55
CA LEU A 174 -17.63 66.07 4.19
C LEU A 174 -17.51 65.99 5.72
N PHE A 175 -16.30 66.01 6.26
CA PHE A 175 -16.08 66.01 7.72
C PHE A 175 -16.47 67.34 8.38
N LYS A 176 -16.47 68.46 7.63
CA LYS A 176 -16.91 69.77 8.15
C LYS A 176 -18.43 69.87 8.34
N ILE A 177 -19.22 69.08 7.61
CA ILE A 177 -20.69 69.17 7.61
C ILE A 177 -21.30 68.42 8.81
N LEU A 178 -20.57 67.49 9.42
CA LEU A 178 -21.03 66.70 10.57
C LEU A 178 -20.60 67.26 11.95
N SER A 179 -19.88 68.39 11.99
CA SER A 179 -19.44 69.06 13.23
C SER A 179 -20.24 70.32 13.60
N ILE A 180 -21.46 70.47 13.07
CA ILE A 180 -22.43 71.50 13.48
C ILE A 180 -23.55 70.81 14.26
#